data_AF-A0A7Z0DXS4-F1
#
_entry.id   AF-A0A7Z0DXS4-F1
#
_cell.length_a   1.000
_cell.length_b   1.000
_cell.length_c   1.000
_cell.angle_alpha   90.00
_cell.angle_beta   90.00
_cell.angle_gamma   90.00
#
_symmetry.space_group_name_H-M   'P 1'
#
loop_
_entity.id
_entity.type
_entity.pdbx_description
1 polymer ?
#
loop_
_entity_poly.entity_id
_entity_poly.type
_entity_poly.pdbx_seq_one_letter_code
_entity_poly.pdbx_strand_id
1 'polypeptide(L)' 'MLLKDWPFDDGEEYITAVKACVDAISGQIAAEQFRDAFLRAADEAGITALTVVEEPAPERRPDASRRACSDRYR' A
#
# COMPACT_ATOMS: atom_id res chain seq x y z
N MET A 1 -9.03 12.05 -1.33
CA MET A 1 -9.10 11.73 0.11
C MET A 1 -10.18 10.68 0.27
N LEU A 2 -9.86 9.55 0.93
CA LEU A 2 -10.82 8.47 1.20
C LEU A 2 -12.03 8.91 2.06
N LEU A 3 -11.91 10.04 2.78
CA LEU A 3 -12.98 10.58 3.65
C LEU A 3 -14.14 11.26 2.92
N LYS A 4 -14.01 11.65 1.65
CA LYS A 4 -14.96 12.60 1.06
C LYS A 4 -16.23 11.98 0.46
N ASP A 5 -16.19 10.67 0.18
CA ASP A 5 -17.25 9.95 -0.54
C ASP A 5 -17.56 8.59 0.11
N TRP A 6 -17.28 8.46 1.42
CA TRP A 6 -17.62 7.23 2.15
C TRP A 6 -19.15 7.15 2.34
N PRO A 7 -19.81 6.06 1.90
CA PRO A 7 -21.27 6.00 1.77
C PRO A 7 -22.01 5.89 3.10
N PHE A 8 -21.32 5.54 4.19
CA PHE A 8 -21.88 5.39 5.53
C PHE A 8 -20.86 5.86 6.58
N ASP A 9 -20.76 7.18 6.77
CA ASP A 9 -19.71 7.89 7.55
C ASP A 9 -19.88 7.81 9.08
N ASP A 10 -20.94 7.15 9.57
CA ASP A 10 -21.26 6.97 11.00
C ASP A 10 -21.06 5.53 11.51
N GLY A 11 -20.42 4.64 10.73
CA GLY A 11 -20.11 3.28 11.15
C GLY A 11 -19.02 3.24 12.24
N GLU A 12 -19.22 2.43 13.30
CA GLU A 12 -18.23 2.28 14.37
C GLU A 12 -16.88 1.76 13.83
N GLU A 13 -16.92 0.93 12.78
CA GLU A 13 -15.71 0.41 12.15
C GLU A 13 -14.96 1.49 11.38
N TYR A 14 -15.65 2.48 10.80
CA TYR A 14 -15.00 3.61 10.13
C TYR A 14 -14.20 4.48 11.12
N ILE A 15 -14.80 4.82 12.26
CA ILE A 15 -14.12 5.59 13.33
C ILE A 15 -12.91 4.79 13.84
N THR A 16 -13.05 3.47 13.96
CA THR A 16 -11.97 2.57 14.36
C THR A 16 -10.85 2.54 13.32
N ALA A 17 -11.17 2.48 12.03
CA ALA A 17 -10.20 2.52 10.94
C ALA A 17 -9.45 3.86 10.88
N VAL A 18 -10.14 4.99 11.08
CA VAL A 18 -9.50 6.32 11.11
C VAL A 18 -8.53 6.44 12.28
N LYS A 19 -8.91 5.97 13.48
CA LYS A 19 -8.03 5.92 14.65
C LYS A 19 -6.81 5.03 14.39
N ALA A 20 -7.03 3.82 13.88
CA ALA A 20 -5.95 2.90 13.53
C ALA A 20 -4.99 3.49 12.48
N CYS A 21 -5.48 4.32 11.56
CA CYS A 21 -4.66 5.01 10.57
C CYS A 21 -3.66 5.98 11.25
N VAL A 22 -4.15 6.76 12.21
CA VAL A 22 -3.32 7.69 13.01
C VAL A 22 -2.32 6.91 13.86
N ASP A 23 -2.75 5.80 14.46
CA ASP A 23 -1.91 4.95 15.28
C ASP A 23 -0.79 4.29 14.45
N ALA A 24 -1.09 3.84 13.23
CA ALA A 24 -0.11 3.24 12.32
C ALA A 24 0.93 4.27 11.85
N ILE A 25 0.49 5.50 11.50
CA ILE A 25 1.40 6.60 11.15
C ILE A 25 2.30 6.97 12.34
N SER A 26 1.75 6.88 13.55
CA SER A 26 2.48 7.14 14.79
C SER A 26 3.37 5.97 15.24
N GLY A 27 3.34 4.84 14.51
CA GLY A 27 4.10 3.63 14.83
C GLY A 27 3.59 2.87 16.07
N GLN A 28 2.36 3.14 16.51
CA GLN A 28 1.72 2.49 17.66
C GLN A 28 1.14 1.11 17.31
N ILE A 29 0.74 0.91 16.05
CA ILE A 29 0.22 -0.37 15.53
C ILE A 29 0.92 -0.74 14.23
N ALA A 30 0.89 -2.04 13.90
CA ALA A 30 1.43 -2.54 12.64
C ALA A 30 0.49 -2.18 11.47
N ALA A 31 1.06 -2.06 10.26
CA ALA A 31 0.29 -1.72 9.06
C ALA A 31 -0.77 -2.78 8.74
N GLU A 32 -0.53 -4.03 9.11
CA GLU A 32 -1.46 -5.15 8.98
C GLU A 32 -2.70 -4.94 9.86
N GLN A 33 -2.51 -4.44 11.10
CA GLN A 33 -3.62 -4.18 12.03
C GLN A 33 -4.50 -3.03 11.54
N PHE A 34 -3.89 -2.00 10.96
CA PHE A 34 -4.64 -0.94 10.28
C PHE A 34 -5.43 -1.50 9.09
N ARG A 35 -4.79 -2.36 8.27
CA ARG A 35 -5.43 -2.95 7.09
C ARG A 35 -6.66 -3.77 7.46
N ASP A 36 -6.59 -4.55 8.53
CA ASP A 36 -7.74 -5.32 9.03
C ASP A 36 -8.90 -4.41 9.46
N ALA A 37 -8.63 -3.35 10.23
CA ALA A 37 -9.66 -2.38 10.63
C ALA A 37 -10.28 -1.67 9.42
N PHE A 38 -9.45 -1.32 8.44
CA PHE A 38 -9.92 -0.68 7.21
C PHE A 38 -10.80 -1.59 6.35
N LEU A 39 -10.46 -2.88 6.25
CA LEU A 39 -11.27 -3.87 5.53
C LEU A 39 -12.64 -4.09 6.18
N ARG A 40 -12.71 -4.09 7.52
CA ARG A 40 -13.99 -4.17 8.25
C ARG A 40 -14.88 -2.97 8.00
N ALA A 41 -14.30 -1.76 8.02
CA ALA A 41 -15.04 -0.56 7.65
C ALA A 41 -15.59 -0.68 6.22
N ALA A 42 -14.77 -1.12 5.26
CA ALA A 42 -15.19 -1.30 3.88
C ALA A 42 -16.35 -2.31 3.75
N ASP A 43 -16.29 -3.42 4.49
CA ASP A 43 -17.38 -4.41 4.55
C ASP A 43 -18.69 -3.79 5.08
N GLU A 44 -18.63 -3.05 6.19
CA GLU A 44 -19.79 -2.33 6.76
C GLU A 44 -20.40 -1.33 5.76
N ALA A 45 -19.55 -0.65 4.99
CA ALA A 45 -19.94 0.32 3.97
C ALA A 45 -20.38 -0.34 2.64
N GLY A 46 -20.31 -1.67 2.51
CA GLY A 46 -20.59 -2.40 1.28
C GLY A 46 -19.57 -2.16 0.16
N ILE A 47 -18.36 -1.73 0.49
CA ILE A 47 -17.26 -1.44 -0.44
C ILE A 47 -16.41 -2.70 -0.64
N THR A 48 -16.27 -3.14 -1.89
CA THR A 48 -15.38 -4.27 -2.23
C THR A 48 -13.91 -3.82 -2.24
N ALA A 49 -13.08 -4.43 -1.38
CA ALA A 49 -11.65 -4.16 -1.33
C ALA A 49 -10.87 -4.98 -2.38
N LEU A 50 -10.05 -4.32 -3.20
CA LEU A 50 -9.16 -4.94 -4.18
C LEU A 50 -7.71 -4.91 -3.68
N THR A 51 -7.00 -6.03 -3.79
CA THR A 51 -5.58 -6.12 -3.40
C THR A 51 -4.68 -6.26 -4.62
N VAL A 52 -3.74 -5.33 -4.80
CA VAL A 52 -2.68 -5.45 -5.81
C VAL A 52 -1.60 -6.39 -5.27
N VAL A 53 -1.32 -7.45 -6.02
CA VAL A 53 -0.14 -8.30 -5.79
C VAL A 53 1.00 -7.77 -6.66
N GLU A 54 2.05 -7.24 -6.03
CA GLU A 54 3.26 -6.89 -6.76
C GLU A 54 4.03 -8.18 -7.08
N GLU A 55 3.99 -8.60 -8.35
CA GLU A 55 4.94 -9.61 -8.81
C GLU A 55 6.36 -9.01 -8.73
N PRO A 56 7.31 -9.65 -8.02
CA PRO A 56 8.65 -9.12 -7.90
C PRO A 56 9.28 -8.99 -9.29
N ALA A 57 9.74 -7.78 -9.62
CA ALA A 57 10.33 -7.49 -10.91
C ALA A 57 11.47 -8.48 -11.21
N PRO A 58 11.54 -9.04 -12.44
CA PRO A 58 12.61 -9.96 -12.78
C PRO A 58 13.95 -9.24 -12.64
N GLU A 59 14.84 -9.80 -11.80
CA GLU A 59 16.18 -9.29 -11.53
C GLU A 59 16.92 -9.10 -12.85
N ARG A 60 17.13 -7.84 -13.25
CA ARG A 60 17.87 -7.52 -14.47
C ARG A 60 19.31 -7.99 -14.27
N ARG A 61 19.66 -9.09 -14.93
CA ARG A 61 21.04 -9.54 -15.11
C ARG A 61 21.87 -8.33 -15.56
N PRO A 62 23.02 -8.04 -14.94
CA PRO A 62 23.83 -6.91 -15.36
C PRO A 62 24.32 -7.14 -16.79
N ASP A 63 23.83 -6.33 -17.72
CA ASP A 63 24.30 -6.28 -19.10
C ASP A 63 25.80 -6.03 -19.11
N ALA A 64 26.57 -7.05 -19.52
CA ALA A 64 28.01 -7.03 -19.70
C ALA A 64 28.46 -6.11 -20.87
N SER A 65 27.68 -5.09 -21.22
CA SER A 65 27.89 -4.25 -22.40
C SER A 65 28.70 -2.97 -22.13
N ARG A 66 29.08 -2.67 -20.88
CA ARG A 66 29.82 -1.42 -20.55
C ARG A 66 31.34 -1.49 -20.69
N ARG A 67 31.94 -2.66 -20.96
CA ARG A 67 33.42 -2.82 -21.01
C ARG A 67 34.05 -2.79 -22.40
N ALA A 68 33.29 -2.59 -23.48
CA ALA A 68 33.84 -2.63 -24.85
C ALA A 68 34.16 -1.26 -25.48
N CYS A 69 33.86 -0.13 -24.84
CA CYS A 69 34.06 1.20 -25.45
C CYS A 69 35.33 1.97 -25.01
N SER A 70 36.09 1.51 -24.02
CA SER A 70 37.27 2.28 -23.55
C SER A 70 38.56 2.02 -24.32
N ASP A 71 38.67 0.98 -25.15
CA ASP A 71 39.91 0.63 -25.85
C ASP A 71 40.02 1.19 -27.27
N ARG A 72 39.04 1.98 -27.75
CA ARG A 72 39.10 2.56 -29.10
C ARG A 72 39.77 3.94 -29.17
N TYR A 73 40.19 4.52 -28.04
CA TYR A 73 40.83 5.84 -27.99
C TYR A 73 42.10 5.87 -27.12
N ARG A 74 42.97 4.86 -27.27
CA ARG A 74 44.34 4.93 -26.78
C ARG A 74 45.33 4.57 -27.87
#